data_AF-A0A7V3CTR2-F1
#
_entry.id   AF-A0A7V3CTR2-F1
#
_cell.length_a   1.000
_cell.length_b   1.000
_cell.length_c   1.000
_cell.angle_alpha   90.00
_cell.angle_beta   90.00
_cell.angle_gamma   90.00
#
_symmetry.space_group_name_H-M   'P 1'
#
loop_
_entity.id
_entity.type
_entity.pdbx_description
1 polymer ?
#
loop_
_entity_poly.entity_id
_entity_poly.type
_entity_poly.pdbx_seq_one_letter_code
_entity_poly.pdbx_strand_id
1 'polypeptide(L)'
;MKRLLFIAFIISAITGITAQEKHLKNLQKLTYGGDNAEAYFSPNGKMAAFQSNNPKWGLQCDQIFALDIEKASKDSTYKPPMISTGKGRTTCSYY
;
A
#
# COMPACT_ATOMS: atom_id res chain seq x y z
N MET A 1 -43.27 -21.67 25.15
CA MET A 1 -43.10 -20.20 24.99
C MET A 1 -41.62 -19.76 25.06
N LYS A 2 -40.73 -20.37 24.27
CA LYS A 2 -39.31 -19.96 24.15
C LYS A 2 -38.74 -20.29 22.75
N ARG A 3 -39.54 -20.05 21.69
CA ARG A 3 -39.12 -20.31 20.30
C ARG A 3 -39.30 -19.12 19.35
N LEU A 4 -39.71 -17.95 19.85
CA LEU A 4 -40.06 -16.79 19.02
C LEU A 4 -39.08 -15.61 19.07
N LEU A 5 -37.88 -15.76 19.66
CA LEU A 5 -36.96 -14.63 19.89
C LEU A 5 -35.66 -14.65 19.08
N PHE A 6 -35.51 -15.55 18.11
CA PHE A 6 -34.23 -15.73 17.38
C PHE A 6 -34.32 -15.53 15.85
N ILE A 7 -35.28 -14.74 15.37
CA ILE A 7 -35.39 -14.43 13.92
C ILE A 7 -35.60 -12.93 13.74
N ALA A 8 -34.58 -12.12 14.05
CA ALA A 8 -34.60 -10.69 13.71
C ALA A 8 -33.20 -10.08 13.57
N PHE A 9 -32.16 -10.85 13.20
CA PHE A 9 -30.79 -10.32 13.14
C PHE A 9 -29.91 -10.91 12.03
N ILE A 10 -30.47 -11.26 10.85
CA ILE A 10 -29.65 -11.76 9.71
C ILE A 10 -29.98 -11.04 8.39
N ILE A 11 -30.50 -9.80 8.43
CA ILE A 11 -30.67 -9.02 7.18
C ILE A 11 -30.22 -7.58 7.43
N SER A 12 -28.94 -7.38 7.64
CA SER A 12 -28.34 -6.08 7.36
C SER A 12 -26.92 -6.28 6.86
N ALA A 13 -26.64 -5.63 5.73
CA ALA A 13 -25.34 -5.53 5.07
C ALA A 13 -24.85 -6.75 4.26
N ILE A 14 -25.60 -7.11 3.22
CA ILE A 14 -24.94 -7.45 1.94
C ILE A 14 -24.87 -6.15 1.13
N THR A 15 -24.09 -5.19 1.61
CA THR A 15 -23.63 -4.10 0.74
C THR A 15 -22.53 -4.68 -0.12
N GLY A 16 -22.86 -5.08 -1.35
CA GLY A 16 -21.86 -5.45 -2.34
C GLY A 16 -20.84 -4.33 -2.45
N ILE A 17 -19.59 -4.61 -2.07
CA ILE A 17 -18.49 -3.64 -2.21
C ILE A 17 -18.24 -3.48 -3.71
N THR A 18 -18.88 -2.49 -4.32
CA THR A 18 -18.53 -2.06 -5.68
C THR A 18 -17.23 -1.26 -5.59
N ALA A 19 -16.27 -1.54 -6.46
CA ALA A 19 -15.05 -0.74 -6.54
C ALA A 19 -15.40 0.75 -6.72
N GLN A 20 -14.78 1.61 -5.91
CA GLN A 20 -15.00 3.06 -5.99
C GLN A 20 -14.52 3.62 -7.33
N GLU A 21 -13.41 3.08 -7.86
CA GLU A 21 -12.92 3.44 -9.18
C GLU A 21 -13.52 2.53 -10.28
N LYS A 22 -14.07 3.13 -11.34
CA LYS A 22 -14.78 2.47 -12.45
C LYS A 22 -13.98 2.42 -13.75
N HIS A 23 -12.92 3.22 -13.91
CA HIS A 23 -12.16 3.31 -15.16
C HIS A 23 -10.91 2.43 -15.17
N LEU A 24 -10.33 2.16 -14.00
CA LEU A 24 -9.17 1.30 -13.86
C LEU A 24 -9.57 -0.17 -13.64
N LYS A 25 -8.91 -1.07 -14.37
CA LYS A 25 -9.00 -2.53 -14.20
C LYS A 25 -7.65 -3.07 -13.76
N ASN A 26 -7.64 -4.20 -13.04
CA ASN A 26 -6.42 -4.89 -12.59
C ASN A 26 -5.48 -4.02 -11.74
N LEU A 27 -6.05 -3.16 -10.88
CA LEU A 27 -5.25 -2.38 -9.94
C LEU A 27 -4.55 -3.30 -8.96
N GLN A 28 -3.23 -3.14 -8.86
CA GLN A 28 -2.41 -3.87 -7.91
C GLN A 28 -1.73 -2.88 -6.96
N LYS A 29 -1.92 -3.11 -5.67
CA LYS A 29 -1.27 -2.35 -4.61
C LYS A 29 0.11 -2.96 -4.31
N LEU A 30 1.16 -2.14 -4.41
CA LEU A 30 2.55 -2.58 -4.24
C LEU A 30 3.12 -2.31 -2.84
N THR A 31 2.56 -1.37 -2.08
CA THR A 31 3.04 -1.00 -0.74
C THR A 31 1.88 -0.94 0.25
N TYR A 32 2.15 -1.28 1.52
CA TYR A 32 1.13 -1.43 2.55
C TYR A 32 1.53 -0.67 3.84
N GLY A 33 0.78 0.39 4.14
CA GLY A 33 1.02 1.27 5.29
C GLY A 33 1.88 2.49 4.93
N GLY A 34 1.96 3.42 5.89
CA GLY A 34 2.60 4.71 5.71
C GLY A 34 1.91 5.61 4.67
N ASP A 35 2.39 6.84 4.61
CA ASP A 35 2.21 7.72 3.47
C ASP A 35 3.33 7.41 2.49
N ASN A 36 2.95 7.26 1.21
CA ASN A 36 3.88 6.97 0.12
C ASN A 36 3.65 8.02 -0.96
N ALA A 37 4.72 8.65 -1.44
CA ALA A 37 4.64 9.77 -2.38
C ALA A 37 5.84 9.82 -3.34
N GLU A 38 5.74 10.69 -4.35
CA GLU A 38 6.81 11.02 -5.30
C GLU A 38 7.52 9.77 -5.88
N ALA A 39 6.71 8.84 -6.39
CA ALA A 39 7.19 7.60 -6.98
C ALA A 39 7.57 7.78 -8.46
N TYR A 40 8.73 7.27 -8.85
CA TYR A 40 9.25 7.29 -10.22
C TYR A 40 9.61 5.87 -10.65
N PHE A 41 9.18 5.48 -11.83
CA PHE A 41 9.55 4.19 -12.42
C PHE A 41 10.91 4.28 -13.10
N SER A 42 11.74 3.25 -12.94
CA SER A 42 12.97 3.10 -13.72
C SER A 42 12.64 3.00 -15.21
N PRO A 43 13.56 3.38 -16.14
CA PRO A 43 13.29 3.37 -17.57
C PRO A 43 12.83 2.01 -18.13
N ASN A 44 13.25 0.90 -17.53
CA ASN A 44 12.84 -0.45 -17.94
C ASN A 44 11.58 -0.97 -17.22
N GLY A 45 10.96 -0.16 -16.36
CA GLY A 45 9.73 -0.49 -15.64
C GLY A 45 9.86 -1.58 -14.58
N LYS A 46 11.07 -2.00 -14.19
CA LYS A 46 11.26 -3.07 -13.19
C LYS A 46 11.34 -2.56 -11.74
N MET A 47 11.76 -1.31 -11.58
CA MET A 47 11.95 -0.69 -10.28
C MET A 47 11.12 0.58 -10.12
N ALA A 48 10.81 0.96 -8.88
CA ALA A 48 10.24 2.27 -8.51
C ALA A 48 11.03 2.91 -7.35
N ALA A 49 11.42 4.18 -7.48
CA ALA A 49 12.05 4.97 -6.43
C ALA A 49 10.95 5.83 -5.84
N PHE A 50 10.78 5.82 -4.52
CA PHE A 50 9.67 6.52 -3.87
C PHE A 50 10.02 6.87 -2.43
N GLN A 51 9.27 7.81 -1.86
CA GLN A 51 9.37 8.14 -0.45
C GLN A 51 8.32 7.40 0.38
N SER A 52 8.68 7.02 1.61
CA SER A 52 7.76 6.44 2.57
C SER A 52 8.11 6.83 4.00
N ASN A 53 7.07 7.00 4.84
CA ASN A 53 7.19 7.15 6.29
C ASN A 53 6.67 5.92 7.07
N ASN A 54 6.52 4.77 6.41
CA ASN A 54 5.87 3.58 6.98
C ASN A 54 6.41 3.23 8.39
N PRO A 55 5.60 3.38 9.46
CA PRO A 55 6.05 3.17 10.83
C PRO A 55 6.40 1.69 11.10
N LYS A 56 5.81 0.75 10.35
CA LYS A 56 6.14 -0.68 10.45
C LYS A 56 7.57 -0.98 10.01
N TRP A 57 8.19 -0.08 9.25
CA TRP A 57 9.58 -0.20 8.82
C TRP A 57 10.56 0.49 9.77
N GLY A 58 10.07 1.06 10.88
CA GLY A 58 10.85 1.78 11.89
C GLY A 58 11.09 3.25 11.55
N LEU A 59 10.36 3.81 10.59
CA LEU A 59 10.59 5.18 10.11
C LEU A 59 9.91 6.20 11.01
N GLN A 60 10.59 7.33 11.22
CA GLN A 60 10.08 8.49 11.96
C GLN A 60 9.81 9.70 11.05
N CYS A 61 10.27 9.63 9.80
CA CYS A 61 10.08 10.64 8.76
C CYS A 61 10.24 9.98 7.40
N ASP A 62 9.92 10.71 6.33
CA ASP A 62 10.05 10.23 4.95
C ASP A 62 11.51 9.85 4.66
N GLN A 63 11.68 8.64 4.12
CA GLN A 63 12.93 8.08 3.59
C GLN A 63 12.72 7.58 2.17
N ILE A 64 13.80 7.49 1.38
CA ILE A 64 13.73 7.04 -0.02
C ILE A 64 14.07 5.56 -0.12
N PHE A 65 13.29 4.84 -0.92
CA PHE A 65 13.39 3.41 -1.13
C PHE A 65 13.47 3.05 -2.61
N ALA A 66 14.17 1.95 -2.93
CA ALA A 66 14.17 1.33 -4.26
C ALA A 66 13.29 0.07 -4.25
N LEU A 67 12.07 0.18 -4.76
CA LEU A 67 11.09 -0.89 -4.91
C LEU A 67 11.42 -1.76 -6.12
N ASP A 68 11.50 -3.07 -5.92
CA ASP A 68 11.42 -4.07 -6.99
C ASP A 68 9.94 -4.41 -7.20
N ILE A 69 9.40 -4.12 -8.39
CA ILE A 69 7.96 -4.21 -8.65
C ILE A 69 7.48 -5.66 -8.64
N GLU A 70 8.27 -6.58 -9.20
CA GLU A 70 7.90 -7.99 -9.27
C GLU A 70 7.81 -8.58 -7.85
N LYS A 71 8.80 -8.29 -6.99
CA LYS A 71 8.78 -8.75 -5.59
C LYS A 71 7.61 -8.14 -4.82
N ALA A 72 7.43 -6.84 -4.92
CA ALA A 72 6.35 -6.13 -4.24
C ALA A 72 4.95 -6.62 -4.66
N SER A 73 4.80 -6.98 -5.94
CA SER A 73 3.54 -7.53 -6.48
C SER A 73 3.15 -8.88 -5.86
N LYS A 74 4.14 -9.66 -5.38
CA LYS A 74 3.95 -11.02 -4.87
C LYS A 74 3.93 -11.11 -3.34
N ASP A 75 4.36 -10.06 -2.65
CA ASP A 75 4.49 -10.04 -1.19
C ASP A 75 4.07 -8.69 -0.60
N SER A 76 2.90 -8.67 0.07
CA SER A 76 2.38 -7.47 0.74
C SER A 76 3.21 -7.02 1.96
N THR A 77 4.12 -7.86 2.43
CA THR A 77 5.01 -7.58 3.56
C THR A 77 6.40 -7.11 3.12
N TYR A 78 6.66 -7.10 1.80
CA TYR A 78 7.94 -6.71 1.24
C TYR A 78 8.34 -5.29 1.68
N LYS A 79 9.49 -5.20 2.37
CA LYS A 79 10.15 -3.94 2.69
C LYS A 79 11.27 -3.71 1.67
N PRO A 80 11.17 -2.68 0.82
CA PRO A 80 12.21 -2.40 -0.15
C PRO A 80 13.51 -1.93 0.53
N PRO A 81 14.66 -2.06 -0.13
CA PRO A 81 15.90 -1.43 0.33
C PRO A 81 15.76 0.08 0.44
N MET A 82 16.18 0.65 1.58
CA MET A 82 16.33 2.09 1.76
C MET A 82 17.59 2.56 1.03
N ILE A 83 17.47 3.63 0.27
CA ILE A 83 18.59 4.24 -0.49
C ILE A 83 18.97 5.63 0.01
N SER A 84 18.15 6.24 0.87
CA SER A 84 18.56 7.42 1.65
C SER A 84 19.45 7.04 2.84
N THR A 85 20.05 8.04 3.48
CA THR A 85 21.01 7.83 4.57
C THR A 85 20.38 7.55 5.94
N GLY A 86 19.06 7.69 6.07
CA GLY A 86 18.37 7.66 7.37
C GLY A 86 18.58 8.91 8.23
N LYS A 87 19.39 9.88 7.79
CA LYS A 87 19.78 11.07 8.58
C LYS A 87 18.94 12.28 8.22
N GLY A 88 17.66 12.25 8.61
CA GLY A 88 16.71 13.34 8.40
C GLY A 88 15.73 13.06 7.26
N ARG A 89 14.76 13.97 7.10
CA ARG A 89 13.63 13.80 6.16
C ARG A 89 14.08 14.00 4.72
N THR A 90 13.62 13.13 3.84
CA THR A 90 13.80 13.23 2.38
C THR A 90 12.47 13.55 1.69
N THR A 91 12.51 13.93 0.41
CA THR A 91 11.31 14.24 -0.40
C THR A 91 11.41 13.55 -1.76
N CYS A 92 11.93 14.23 -2.77
CA CYS A 92 12.00 13.72 -4.13
C CYS A 92 13.03 12.63 -4.31
N SER A 93 12.67 11.67 -5.15
CA SER A 93 13.58 10.70 -5.75
C SER A 93 13.48 10.79 -7.28
N TYR A 94 14.39 10.14 -7.99
CA TYR A 94 14.37 10.05 -9.45
C TYR A 94 15.13 8.79 -9.88
N TYR A 95 14.91 8.35 -11.12
CA TYR A 95 15.64 7.26 -11.77
C TYR A 95 16.45 7.71 -12.97
#